data_AF-A0A5K7XBX4-F1
#
_entry.id   AF-A0A5K7XBX4-F1
#
_cell.length_a   1.000
_cell.length_b   1.000
_cell.length_c   1.000
_cell.angle_alpha   90.00
_cell.angle_beta   90.00
_cell.angle_gamma   90.00
#
_symmetry.space_group_name_H-M   'P 1'
#
loop_
_entity.id
_entity.type
_entity.pdbx_description
1 polymer ?
#
loop_
_entity_poly.entity_id
_entity_poly.type
_entity_poly.pdbx_seq_one_letter_code
_entity_poly.pdbx_strand_id
1 'polypeptide(L)'
;MTPTDRSDDPVALLDAYWRAANYLSVGQIYLRSNPLLREPLAPEHIKRRLLGHWGTTPGQNFVYAHLNRVINKYALNMIYISGPGHGGPGWWRIPT
;
A
#
# COMPACT_ATOMS: atom_id res chain seq x y z
N MET A 1 -18.63 17.48 24.25
CA MET A 1 -18.49 16.90 22.89
C MET A 1 -17.13 16.23 22.87
N THR A 2 -17.08 14.93 23.13
CA THR A 2 -15.85 14.14 23.09
C THR A 2 -15.31 14.17 21.65
N PRO A 3 -13.99 14.32 21.43
CA PRO A 3 -13.41 14.17 20.11
C PRO A 3 -13.72 12.75 19.64
N THR A 4 -14.50 12.60 18.57
CA THR A 4 -14.64 11.32 17.90
C THR A 4 -13.24 10.95 17.41
N ASP A 5 -12.67 9.87 17.94
CA ASP A 5 -11.42 9.35 17.44
C ASP A 5 -11.58 9.06 15.95
N ARG A 6 -10.74 9.69 15.11
CA ARG A 6 -10.77 9.46 13.66
C ARG A 6 -10.38 8.03 13.31
N SER A 7 -9.86 7.25 14.25
CA SER A 7 -9.58 5.81 14.10
C SER A 7 -10.81 4.99 13.73
N ASP A 8 -12.01 5.43 14.12
CA ASP A 8 -13.23 4.64 13.95
C ASP A 8 -13.99 4.97 12.66
N ASP A 9 -13.52 5.96 11.88
CA ASP A 9 -14.06 6.24 10.55
C ASP A 9 -13.58 5.16 9.56
N PRO A 10 -14.47 4.31 9.01
CA PRO A 10 -14.10 3.27 8.08
C PRO A 10 -13.45 3.78 6.79
N VAL A 11 -13.67 5.05 6.43
CA VAL A 11 -13.02 5.70 5.28
C VAL A 11 -11.59 6.13 5.64
N ALA A 12 -11.37 6.64 6.85
CA ALA A 12 -10.04 7.00 7.32
C ALA A 12 -9.11 5.78 7.44
N LEU A 13 -9.62 4.65 7.93
CA LEU A 13 -8.87 3.38 7.95
C LEU A 13 -8.52 2.87 6.54
N LEU A 14 -9.44 3.04 5.58
CA LEU A 14 -9.21 2.65 4.20
C LEU A 14 -8.14 3.50 3.52
N ASP A 15 -8.18 4.83 3.74
CA ASP A 15 -7.14 5.75 3.29
C ASP A 15 -5.78 5.42 3.91
N ALA A 16 -5.75 5.13 5.23
CA ALA A 16 -4.53 4.74 5.93
C ALA A 16 -3.92 3.45 5.34
N TYR A 17 -4.76 2.44 5.06
CA TYR A 17 -4.32 1.20 4.40
C TYR A 17 -3.74 1.48 3.01
N TRP A 18 -4.45 2.27 2.19
CA TRP A 18 -4.00 2.64 0.85
C TRP A 18 -2.66 3.37 0.86
N ARG A 19 -2.49 4.34 1.77
CA ARG A 19 -1.24 5.09 1.95
C ARG A 19 -0.11 4.21 2.46
N ALA A 20 -0.37 3.30 3.39
CA ALA A 20 0.62 2.34 3.87
C ALA A 20 1.11 1.42 2.73
N ALA A 21 0.19 0.90 1.91
CA ALA A 21 0.54 0.10 0.74
C ALA A 21 1.41 0.90 -0.25
N ASN A 22 1.03 2.15 -0.55
CA ASN A 22 1.80 3.02 -1.43
C ASN A 22 3.20 3.32 -0.88
N TYR A 23 3.32 3.57 0.42
CA TYR A 23 4.60 3.82 1.08
C TYR A 23 5.54 2.62 0.96
N LEU A 24 5.04 1.41 1.21
CA LEU A 24 5.83 0.18 1.07
C LEU A 24 6.24 -0.09 -0.38
N SER A 25 5.34 0.17 -1.35
CA SER A 25 5.66 0.03 -2.78
C SER A 25 6.80 0.97 -3.21
N VAL A 26 6.80 2.22 -2.75
CA VAL A 26 7.92 3.15 -2.96
C VAL A 26 9.18 2.60 -2.29
N GLY A 27 9.08 2.15 -1.03
CA GLY A 27 10.20 1.54 -0.31
C GLY A 27 10.85 0.40 -1.10
N GLN A 28 10.06 -0.45 -1.75
CA GLN A 28 10.59 -1.57 -2.53
C GLN A 28 11.22 -1.17 -3.85
N ILE A 29 10.72 -0.12 -4.51
CA ILE A 29 11.30 0.37 -5.75
C ILE A 29 12.63 1.07 -5.47
N TYR A 30 12.69 1.89 -4.40
CA TYR A 30 13.78 2.84 -4.21
C TYR A 30 14.75 2.51 -3.08
N LEU A 31 14.29 1.90 -1.98
CA LEU A 31 15.10 1.76 -0.76
C LEU A 31 15.75 0.37 -0.64
N ARG A 32 17.01 0.35 -0.22
CA ARG A 32 17.75 -0.86 0.19
C ARG A 32 17.89 -1.01 1.70
N SER A 33 17.64 0.07 2.46
CA SER A 33 17.67 0.10 3.93
C SER A 33 16.88 1.33 4.43
N ASN A 34 16.74 1.46 5.75
CA ASN A 34 15.96 2.52 6.41
C ASN A 34 14.51 2.68 5.87
N PRO A 35 13.73 1.59 5.74
CA PRO A 35 12.41 1.62 5.08
C PRO A 35 11.33 2.39 5.84
N LEU A 36 11.57 2.71 7.12
CA LEU A 36 10.65 3.48 7.97
C LEU A 36 11.20 4.88 8.30
N LEU A 37 12.31 5.30 7.69
CA LEU A 37 12.97 6.59 7.93
C LEU A 37 13.21 6.88 9.42
N ARG A 38 13.77 5.90 10.15
CA ARG A 38 14.13 6.05 11.58
C ARG A 38 15.27 7.04 11.79
N GLU A 39 16.04 7.27 10.73
CA GLU A 39 17.05 8.32 10.60
C GLU A 39 16.79 9.10 9.30
N PRO A 40 17.32 10.34 9.16
CA PRO A 40 17.16 11.13 7.94
C PRO A 40 17.56 10.36 6.68
N LEU A 41 16.82 10.57 5.58
CA LEU A 41 17.09 9.89 4.32
C LEU A 41 18.45 10.33 3.77
N ALA A 42 19.31 9.36 3.47
CA ALA A 42 20.63 9.57 2.91
C ALA A 42 20.80 8.74 1.61
N PRO A 43 21.67 9.15 0.66
CA PRO A 43 21.86 8.45 -0.61
C PRO A 43 22.20 6.96 -0.47
N GLU A 44 22.85 6.57 0.61
CA GLU A 44 23.26 5.19 0.91
C GLU A 44 22.06 4.24 1.10
N HIS A 45 20.91 4.81 1.48
CA HIS A 45 19.64 4.09 1.65
C HIS A 45 18.96 3.76 0.32
N ILE A 46 19.38 4.39 -0.78
CA ILE A 46 18.77 4.23 -2.11
C ILE A 46 19.46 3.07 -2.86
N LYS A 47 18.68 2.26 -3.58
CA LYS A 47 19.20 1.20 -4.44
C LYS A 47 20.04 1.79 -5.58
N ARG A 48 21.19 1.16 -5.86
CA ARG A 48 22.07 1.55 -6.99
C ARG A 48 21.41 1.37 -8.36
N ARG A 49 20.49 0.42 -8.47
CA ARG A 49 19.69 0.16 -9.67
C ARG A 49 18.22 0.15 -9.29
N LEU A 50 17.46 1.07 -9.86
CA LEU A 50 16.03 1.20 -9.64
C LEU A 50 15.30 0.27 -10.60
N LEU A 51 14.60 -0.73 -10.07
CA LEU A 51 13.83 -1.70 -10.83
C LEU A 51 12.43 -1.81 -10.22
N GLY A 52 11.41 -1.67 -11.06
CA GLY A 52 10.01 -1.70 -10.66
C GLY A 52 9.20 -0.65 -11.41
N HIS A 53 7.88 -0.73 -11.32
CA HIS A 53 6.97 0.23 -11.95
C HIS A 53 6.15 0.92 -10.89
N TRP A 54 6.05 2.25 -11.00
CA TRP A 54 5.20 3.05 -10.12
C TRP A 54 3.85 3.39 -10.75
N GLY A 55 3.80 3.71 -12.04
CA GLY A 55 2.64 4.39 -12.64
C GLY A 55 1.27 3.76 -12.40
N THR A 56 1.19 2.42 -12.37
CA THR A 56 -0.08 1.70 -12.13
C THR A 56 -0.30 1.31 -10.66
N THR A 57 0.76 1.34 -9.84
CA THR A 57 0.77 0.76 -8.50
C THR A 57 -0.19 1.46 -7.53
N PRO A 58 -0.27 2.81 -7.45
CA PRO A 58 -1.23 3.48 -6.57
C PRO A 58 -2.69 3.18 -6.90
N GLY A 59 -3.00 3.07 -8.19
CA GLY A 59 -4.35 2.72 -8.66
C GLY A 59 -4.73 1.28 -8.30
N GLN A 60 -3.79 0.34 -8.48
CA GLN A 60 -4.00 -1.05 -8.06
C GLN A 60 -4.16 -1.16 -6.54
N ASN A 61 -3.32 -0.47 -5.76
CA ASN A 61 -3.44 -0.44 -4.30
C ASN A 61 -4.79 0.15 -3.84
N PHE A 62 -5.29 1.19 -4.53
CA PHE A 62 -6.59 1.80 -4.24
C PHE A 62 -7.74 0.81 -4.46
N VAL A 63 -7.76 0.17 -5.62
CA VAL A 63 -8.77 -0.85 -5.97
C VAL A 63 -8.69 -2.00 -4.97
N TYR A 64 -7.49 -2.51 -4.69
CA TYR A 64 -7.29 -3.62 -3.75
C TYR A 64 -7.80 -3.30 -2.34
N ALA A 65 -7.51 -2.11 -1.81
CA ALA A 65 -8.03 -1.67 -0.52
C ALA A 65 -9.57 -1.71 -0.48
N HIS A 66 -10.22 -1.23 -1.53
CA HIS A 66 -11.69 -1.23 -1.63
C HIS A 66 -12.26 -2.65 -1.80
N LEU A 67 -11.59 -3.53 -2.56
CA LEU A 67 -11.99 -4.93 -2.68
C LEU A 67 -11.90 -5.65 -1.33
N ASN A 68 -10.84 -5.43 -0.56
CA ASN A 68 -10.72 -5.97 0.80
C ASN A 68 -11.88 -5.52 1.70
N ARG A 69 -12.26 -4.24 1.64
CA ARG A 69 -13.44 -3.73 2.36
C ARG A 69 -14.72 -4.44 1.95
N VAL A 70 -14.92 -4.68 0.66
CA VAL A 70 -16.12 -5.36 0.12
C VAL A 70 -16.13 -6.84 0.53
N ILE A 71 -14.99 -7.53 0.45
CA ILE A 71 -14.83 -8.92 0.93
C ILE A 71 -15.25 -9.03 2.39
N ASN A 72 -14.71 -8.17 3.27
CA ASN A 72 -15.02 -8.21 4.70
C ASN A 72 -16.47 -7.84 4.99
N LYS A 73 -17.02 -6.83 4.30
CA LYS A 73 -18.40 -6.37 4.54
C LYS A 73 -19.46 -7.40 4.15
N TYR A 74 -19.21 -8.17 3.09
CA TYR A 74 -20.21 -9.06 2.49
C TYR A 74 -19.81 -10.55 2.55
N ALA A 75 -18.72 -10.89 3.25
CA ALA A 75 -18.17 -12.24 3.36
C ALA A 75 -17.99 -12.94 2.00
N LEU A 76 -17.43 -12.22 1.02
CA LEU A 76 -17.30 -12.74 -0.35
C LEU A 76 -16.05 -13.62 -0.51
N ASN A 77 -16.20 -14.67 -1.31
CA ASN A 77 -15.06 -15.39 -1.87
C ASN A 77 -14.69 -14.76 -3.22
N MET A 78 -13.59 -14.01 -3.27
CA MET A 78 -13.20 -13.18 -4.42
C MET A 78 -11.76 -13.45 -4.85
N ILE A 79 -11.52 -13.43 -6.16
CA ILE A 79 -10.19 -13.43 -6.76
C ILE A 79 -9.99 -12.11 -7.50
N TYR A 80 -8.85 -11.46 -7.27
CA TYR A 80 -8.45 -10.26 -8.01
C TYR A 80 -7.38 -10.61 -9.05
N ILE A 81 -7.67 -10.33 -10.33
CA ILE A 81 -6.76 -10.53 -11.45
C ILE A 81 -6.24 -9.17 -11.91
N SER A 82 -4.94 -8.95 -11.81
CA SER A 82 -4.31 -7.72 -12.30
C SER A 82 -3.98 -7.81 -13.78
N GLY A 83 -4.63 -6.99 -14.59
CA GLY A 83 -4.24 -6.79 -15.99
C GLY A 83 -2.82 -6.18 -16.10
N PRO A 84 -2.55 -5.01 -15.49
CA PRO A 84 -1.22 -4.40 -15.49
C PRO A 84 -0.28 -5.05 -14.44
N GLY A 85 0.07 -6.31 -14.64
CA GLY A 85 0.88 -7.12 -13.70
C GLY A 85 2.29 -6.60 -13.41
N HIS A 86 2.81 -5.68 -14.23
CA HIS A 86 4.12 -5.05 -13.99
C HIS A 86 4.14 -4.11 -12.76
N GLY A 87 2.97 -3.82 -12.16
CA GLY A 87 2.80 -3.13 -10.87
C GLY A 87 3.16 -3.97 -9.64
N GLY A 88 3.94 -5.04 -9.82
CA GLY A 88 4.46 -6.00 -8.82
C GLY A 88 4.78 -5.47 -7.41
N PRO A 89 5.37 -4.26 -7.23
CA PRO A 89 5.67 -3.73 -5.89
C PRO A 89 4.43 -3.46 -5.00
N GLY A 90 3.21 -3.45 -5.54
CA GLY A 90 1.97 -3.37 -4.75
C GLY A 90 1.54 -4.71 -4.13
N TRP A 91 2.10 -5.82 -4.59
CA TRP A 91 1.54 -7.16 -4.39
C TRP A 91 2.16 -7.84 -3.18
N TRP A 92 1.79 -7.35 -2.00
CA TRP A 92 1.96 -8.05 -0.74
C TRP A 92 0.64 -8.68 -0.35
N ARG A 93 0.66 -9.95 0.04
CA ARG A 93 -0.42 -10.50 0.87
C ARG A 93 -0.30 -9.84 2.24
N ILE A 94 -0.91 -8.67 2.41
CA ILE A 94 -1.17 -8.12 3.75
C ILE A 94 -2.36 -8.93 4.27
N PRO A 95 -2.19 -9.76 5.33
CA PRO A 95 -3.29 -10.54 5.86
C PRO A 95 -4.42 -9.59 6.29
N THR A 96 -5.62 -9.86 5.76
CA THR A 96 -6.90 -9.36 6.27
C THR A 96 -7.25 -10.05 7.57
#